data_AF-A0A7C4P2G8-F1
#
_entry.id   AF-A0A7C4P2G8-F1
#
_cell.length_a   1.000
_cell.length_b   1.000
_cell.length_c   1.000
_cell.angle_alpha   90.00
_cell.angle_beta   90.00
_cell.angle_gamma   90.00
#
_symmetry.space_group_name_H-M   'P 1'
#
loop_
_entity.id
_entity.type
_entity.pdbx_description
1 polymer ?
#
loop_
_entity_poly.entity_id
_entity_poly.type
_entity_poly.pdbx_seq_one_letter_code
_entity_poly.pdbx_strand_id
1 'polypeptide(L)' 'MNDLLKNPIAVFIAGLLFLWLALKVLKIVINEFWIVVLAFVLLFVLNERFRRAVQAFFTRLFH' A
#
# COMPACT_ATOMS: atom_id res chain seq x y z
N MET A 1 -13.65 -16.18 -31.44
CA MET A 1 -13.04 -15.09 -30.65
C MET A 1 -14.09 -14.59 -29.67
N ASN A 2 -13.88 -14.94 -28.40
CA ASN A 2 -14.71 -14.84 -27.20
C ASN A 2 -16.09 -14.13 -27.30
N ASP A 3 -17.16 -14.89 -27.56
CA ASP A 3 -18.55 -14.37 -27.47
C ASP A 3 -18.93 -13.90 -26.05
N LEU A 4 -18.21 -14.37 -25.02
CA LEU A 4 -18.34 -13.91 -23.64
C LEU A 4 -17.91 -12.45 -23.43
N LEU A 5 -16.93 -11.93 -24.21
CA LEU A 5 -16.51 -10.52 -24.14
C LEU A 5 -17.45 -9.58 -24.90
N LYS A 6 -18.39 -10.12 -25.70
CA LYS A 6 -19.44 -9.33 -26.35
C LYS A 6 -20.63 -9.09 -25.42
N ASN A 7 -20.76 -9.85 -24.34
CA ASN A 7 -21.82 -9.64 -23.36
C ASN A 7 -21.36 -8.55 -22.36
N PRO A 8 -21.92 -7.33 -22.44
CA PRO A 8 -21.47 -6.20 -21.61
C PRO A 8 -21.65 -6.48 -20.11
N ILE A 9 -22.65 -7.29 -19.74
CA ILE A 9 -22.90 -7.67 -18.35
C ILE A 9 -21.79 -8.60 -17.84
N ALA A 10 -21.35 -9.56 -18.66
CA ALA A 10 -20.28 -10.48 -18.29
C ALA A 10 -18.93 -9.76 -18.09
N VAL A 11 -18.62 -8.81 -18.99
CA VAL A 11 -17.42 -7.96 -18.87
C VAL A 11 -17.47 -7.07 -17.64
N PHE A 12 -18.64 -6.49 -17.35
CA PHE A 12 -18.85 -5.66 -16.15
C PHE A 12 -18.63 -6.46 -14.85
N ILE A 13 -19.21 -7.66 -14.76
CA ILE A 13 -19.03 -8.54 -13.59
C ILE A 13 -17.56 -8.96 -13.44
N ALA A 14 -16.89 -9.30 -14.55
CA ALA A 14 -15.47 -9.64 -14.52
C ALA A 14 -14.60 -8.46 -14.02
N GLY A 15 -14.91 -7.23 -14.45
CA GLY A 15 -14.26 -6.01 -13.97
C GLY A 15 -14.48 -5.77 -12.48
N LEU A 16 -15.71 -5.98 -11.99
CA LEU A 16 -16.05 -5.89 -10.56
C LEU A 16 -15.29 -6.91 -9.72
N LEU A 17 -15.22 -8.16 -10.17
CA LEU A 17 -14.48 -9.22 -9.48
C LEU A 17 -12.97 -8.93 -9.44
N PHE A 18 -12.42 -8.43 -10.55
CA PHE A 18 -11.02 -8.02 -10.61
C PHE A 18 -10.73 -6.86 -9.64
N LEU A 19 -11.58 -5.84 -9.64
CA LEU A 19 -11.44 -4.70 -8.72
C LEU A 19 -11.55 -5.13 -7.26
N TRP A 20 -12.50 -6.01 -6.94
CA TRP A 20 -12.65 -6.58 -5.60
C TRP A 20 -11.39 -7.33 -5.16
N LEU A 21 -10.79 -8.13 -6.05
CA LEU A 21 -9.57 -8.86 -5.76
C LEU A 21 -8.40 -7.91 -5.54
N ALA A 22 -8.24 -6.89 -6.40
CA ALA A 22 -7.21 -5.88 -6.27
C ALA A 22 -7.31 -5.13 -4.93
N LEU A 23 -8.52 -4.72 -4.53
CA LEU A 23 -8.77 -4.07 -3.25
C LEU A 23 -8.49 -4.99 -2.06
N LYS A 24 -8.81 -6.28 -2.17
CA LYS A 24 -8.45 -7.27 -1.15
C LYS A 24 -6.94 -7.38 -0.97
N VAL A 25 -6.19 -7.49 -2.07
CA VAL A 25 -4.73 -7.57 -2.03
C VAL A 25 -4.15 -6.29 -1.43
N LEU A 26 -4.63 -5.13 -1.87
CA LEU A 26 -4.21 -3.84 -1.33
C LEU A 26 -4.46 -3.75 0.18
N LYS A 27 -5.62 -4.20 0.65
CA LYS A 27 -5.95 -4.23 2.08
C LYS A 27 -4.97 -5.09 2.88
N ILE A 28 -4.60 -6.26 2.36
CA ILE A 28 -3.62 -7.15 3.01
C ILE A 28 -2.26 -6.45 3.09
N VAL A 29 -1.79 -5.87 1.99
CA VAL A 29 -0.51 -5.16 1.95
C VAL A 29 -0.48 -3.99 2.94
N ILE A 30 -1.55 -3.20 3.03
CA ILE A 30 -1.66 -2.10 3.98
C ILE A 30 -1.67 -2.60 5.43
N ASN A 31 -2.34 -3.73 5.69
CA ASN A 31 -2.40 -4.31 7.03
C ASN A 31 -1.01 -4.75 7.52
N GLU A 32 -0.23 -5.40 6.66
CA GLU A 32 1.15 -5.81 6.96
C GLU A 32 2.10 -4.60 7.08
N PHE A 33 1.83 -3.52 6.35
CA PHE A 33 2.61 -2.28 6.42
C PHE A 33 2.65 -1.69 7.84
N TRP A 34 1.60 -1.91 8.65
CA TRP A 34 1.55 -1.42 10.03
C TRP A 34 2.70 -1.96 10.90
N ILE A 35 3.16 -3.19 10.65
CA ILE A 35 4.30 -3.77 11.38
C ILE A 35 5.58 -3.00 11.08
N VAL A 36 5.78 -2.61 9.82
CA VAL A 36 6.92 -1.79 9.39
C VAL A 36 6.85 -0.40 10.03
N VAL A 37 5.67 0.21 10.04
CA VAL A 37 5.43 1.51 10.70
C VAL A 37 5.75 1.41 12.19
N LEU A 38 5.28 0.37 12.88
CA LEU A 38 5.56 0.16 14.30
C LEU A 38 7.06 0.02 14.57
N ALA A 39 7.76 -0.80 13.78
CA ALA A 39 9.21 -0.97 13.89
C ALA A 39 9.95 0.35 13.65
N PHE A 40 9.53 1.13 12.65
CA PHE A 40 10.08 2.45 12.36
C PHE A 40 9.90 3.41 13.53
N VAL A 41 8.69 3.48 14.10
CA VAL A 41 8.38 4.34 15.26
C VAL A 41 9.22 3.94 16.47
N LEU A 42 9.33 2.64 16.76
CA LEU A 42 10.16 2.14 17.85
C LEU A 42 11.63 2.53 17.67
N LEU A 43 12.19 2.36 16.47
CA LEU A 43 13.55 2.79 16.16
C LEU A 43 13.71 4.31 16.29
N PHE A 44 12.73 5.09 15.87
CA PHE A 44 12.76 6.54 16.00
C PHE A 44 12.77 7.02 17.46
N VAL A 45 12.01 6.34 18.33
CA VAL A 45 11.94 6.69 19.76
C VAL A 45 13.18 6.21 20.51
N LEU A 46 13.61 4.97 20.28
CA LEU A 46 14.67 4.32 21.07
C LEU A 46 16.08 4.63 20.57
N ASN A 47 16.28 4.99 19.30
CA ASN A 47 17.59 5.22 18.72
C ASN A 47 17.77 6.69 18.29
N GLU A 48 18.57 7.42 19.06
CA GLU A 48 18.84 8.83 18.82
C GLU A 48 19.62 9.10 17.52
N ARG A 49 20.47 8.17 17.06
CA ARG A 49 21.18 8.31 15.79
C ARG A 49 20.22 8.19 14.61
N PHE A 50 19.29 7.23 14.68
CA PHE A 50 18.26 7.06 13.67
C PHE A 50 17.32 8.27 13.63
N ARG A 51 16.87 8.75 14.80
CA ARG A 51 16.05 9.97 14.93
C ARG A 51 16.69 11.18 14.24
N ARG A 52 17.98 11.44 14.49
CA ARG A 52 18.71 12.55 13.86
C ARG A 52 18.82 12.39 12.35
N ALA A 53 19.04 11.17 11.85
CA ALA A 53 19.10 10.90 10.41
C ALA A 53 17.74 11.14 9.74
N VAL A 54 16.65 10.69 10.36
CA VAL A 54 15.27 10.92 9.87
C VAL A 54 14.93 12.41 9.86
N GLN A 55 15.26 13.14 10.93
CA GLN A 55 15.08 14.60 10.98
C GLN A 55 15.88 15.29 9.87
N ALA A 56 17.15 14.96 9.69
CA ALA A 56 17.99 15.53 8.64
C ALA A 56 17.46 15.21 7.22
N PHE A 57 16.94 14.00 7.02
CA PHE A 57 16.30 13.60 5.76
C PHE A 57 15.07 14.47 5.46
N PHE A 58 14.15 14.60 6.42
CA PHE A 58 12.95 15.43 6.23
C PHE A 58 13.28 16.91 6.08
N THR A 59 14.25 17.44 6.83
CA THR A 59 14.72 18.82 6.66
C THR A 59 15.24 19.09 5.26
N ARG A 60 15.85 18.10 4.59
CA ARG A 60 16.32 18.22 3.19
C ARG A 60 15.22 18.01 2.16
N LEU A 61 14.17 17.27 2.50
CA LEU A 61 13.08 16.97 1.57
C LEU A 61 12.11 18.16 1.42
N PHE A 62 12.02 18.99 2.46
CA PHE A 62 11.12 20.16 2.52
C PHE A 62 11.85 21.51 2.40
N HIS A 63 13.16 21.52 2.12
CA HIS A 63 13.93 22.70 1.72
C HIS A 63 14.25 22.61 0.23
#